data_AF-A0AAU9IRT2-F1
#
_entry.id   AF-A0AAU9IRT2-F1
#
_cell.length_a   1.000
_cell.length_b   1.000
_cell.length_c   1.000
_cell.angle_alpha   90.00
_cell.angle_beta   90.00
_cell.angle_gamma   90.00
#
_symmetry.space_group_name_H-M   'P 1'
#
loop_
_entity.id
_entity.type
_entity.pdbx_description
1 polymer ?
#
loop_
_entity_poly.entity_id
_entity_poly.type
_entity_poly.pdbx_seq_one_letter_code
_entity_poly.pdbx_strand_id
1 'polypeptide(L)'
;MSWFSRIKSENIKAYLRGVKILEEKQQRRYRKLLYLAAAYLFGHEIHRTFFQEEWERKIWVPNWVLYSRREHYINTEYVRLREGYPTTFTFSNWDPESKMIYHVDLQGNHNFEKIVLPPYHYGALKDPNVVEHFSRLAAYNLNRNKRYDLDNYLRHKTVTLGDWITAVYYYFNILTRSFDPFWYKPEFYYKKEREMIALNFQRDNKPDTIKDIVKYAELKLREYASNIS
;
A
#
# COMPACT_ATOMS: atom_id res chain seq x y z
N MET A 1 -16.28 -23.15 -44.37
CA MET A 1 -16.84 -24.49 -44.10
C MET A 1 -15.77 -25.34 -43.42
N SER A 2 -16.04 -25.87 -42.23
CA SER A 2 -15.10 -26.72 -41.47
C SER A 2 -14.79 -28.02 -42.24
N TRP A 3 -13.52 -28.44 -42.29
CA TRP A 3 -13.09 -29.69 -42.95
C TRP A 3 -13.87 -30.93 -42.46
N PHE A 4 -14.41 -30.85 -41.25
CA PHE A 4 -15.26 -31.85 -40.61
C PHE A 4 -16.54 -32.17 -41.40
N SER A 5 -17.08 -31.19 -42.14
CA SER A 5 -18.31 -31.38 -42.93
C SER A 5 -18.08 -32.15 -44.24
N ARG A 6 -16.82 -32.40 -44.63
CA ARG A 6 -16.47 -33.13 -45.86
C ARG A 6 -16.34 -34.64 -45.66
N ILE A 7 -16.31 -35.13 -44.42
CA ILE A 7 -16.23 -36.56 -44.12
C ILE A 7 -17.61 -37.19 -44.41
N LYS A 8 -17.69 -38.19 -45.30
CA LYS A 8 -18.98 -38.83 -45.65
C LYS A 8 -19.41 -39.94 -44.68
N SER A 9 -18.47 -40.58 -43.99
CA SER A 9 -18.77 -41.68 -43.07
C SER A 9 -19.25 -41.16 -41.71
N GLU A 10 -20.47 -41.53 -41.32
CA GLU A 10 -21.05 -41.18 -40.02
C GLU A 10 -20.32 -41.83 -38.84
N ASN A 11 -19.79 -43.04 -39.01
CA ASN A 11 -19.03 -43.74 -37.97
C ASN A 11 -17.72 -42.99 -37.64
N ILE A 12 -17.04 -42.46 -38.67
CA ILE A 12 -15.81 -41.68 -38.49
C ILE A 12 -16.12 -40.32 -37.85
N LYS A 13 -17.24 -39.68 -38.20
CA LYS A 13 -17.68 -38.45 -37.52
C LYS A 13 -17.99 -38.68 -36.04
N ALA A 14 -18.67 -39.79 -35.71
CA ALA A 14 -18.98 -40.14 -34.33
C ALA A 14 -17.71 -40.39 -33.51
N TYR A 15 -16.74 -41.11 -34.06
CA TYR A 15 -15.44 -41.35 -33.43
C TYR A 15 -14.68 -40.03 -33.18
N LEU A 16 -14.57 -39.15 -34.19
CA LEU A 16 -13.87 -37.87 -34.04
C LEU A 16 -14.60 -36.89 -33.10
N ARG A 17 -15.93 -36.95 -33.01
CA ARG A 17 -16.70 -36.24 -31.97
C ARG A 17 -16.36 -36.78 -30.58
N GLY A 18 -16.23 -38.10 -30.43
CA GLY A 18 -15.81 -38.75 -29.18
C GLY A 18 -14.41 -38.30 -28.72
N VAL A 19 -13.44 -38.27 -29.64
CA VAL A 19 -12.08 -37.77 -29.37
C VAL A 19 -12.10 -36.30 -28.96
N LYS A 20 -12.85 -35.45 -29.68
CA LYS A 20 -13.00 -34.03 -29.34
C LYS A 20 -13.65 -33.81 -27.97
N ILE A 21 -14.66 -34.60 -27.60
CA ILE A 21 -15.30 -34.54 -26.28
C ILE A 21 -14.32 -34.97 -25.17
N LEU A 22 -13.46 -35.96 -25.44
CA LEU A 22 -12.43 -36.39 -24.49
C LEU A 22 -11.35 -35.31 -24.31
N GLU A 23 -10.88 -34.69 -25.39
CA GLU A 23 -9.95 -33.56 -25.35
C GLU A 23 -10.55 -32.35 -24.61
N GLU A 24 -11.82 -32.01 -24.87
CA GLU A 24 -12.53 -30.93 -24.15
C GLU A 24 -12.69 -31.24 -22.66
N LYS A 25 -12.99 -32.50 -22.28
CA LYS A 25 -13.05 -32.94 -20.88
C LYS A 25 -11.68 -32.85 -20.20
N GLN A 26 -10.62 -33.23 -20.91
CA GLN A 26 -9.25 -33.18 -20.40
C GLN A 26 -8.77 -31.73 -20.23
N GLN A 27 -9.03 -30.86 -21.21
CA GLN A 27 -8.75 -29.42 -21.11
C GLN A 27 -9.53 -28.76 -19.97
N ARG A 28 -10.81 -29.12 -19.74
CA ARG A 28 -11.58 -28.63 -18.59
C ARG A 28 -10.95 -29.06 -17.25
N ARG A 29 -10.42 -30.28 -17.14
CA ARG A 29 -9.70 -30.74 -15.93
C ARG A 29 -8.42 -29.93 -15.71
N TYR A 30 -7.62 -29.72 -16.75
CA TYR A 30 -6.40 -28.91 -16.64
C TYR A 30 -6.68 -27.45 -16.28
N ARG A 31 -7.73 -26.83 -16.85
CA ARG A 31 -8.15 -25.47 -16.47
C ARG A 31 -8.57 -25.40 -15.00
N LYS A 32 -9.32 -26.38 -14.49
CA LYS A 32 -9.68 -26.44 -13.06
C LYS A 32 -8.45 -26.55 -12.16
N LEU A 33 -7.47 -27.38 -12.52
CA LEU A 33 -6.21 -27.50 -11.78
C LEU A 33 -5.41 -26.20 -11.81
N LEU A 34 -5.35 -25.52 -12.96
CA LEU A 34 -4.73 -24.20 -13.10
C LEU A 34 -5.42 -23.13 -12.22
N TYR A 35 -6.76 -23.11 -12.19
CA TYR A 35 -7.49 -22.18 -11.32
C TYR A 35 -7.29 -22.49 -9.83
N LEU A 36 -7.22 -23.78 -9.45
CA LEU A 36 -6.93 -24.17 -8.07
C LEU A 36 -5.48 -23.82 -7.67
N ALA A 37 -4.52 -24.05 -8.56
CA ALA A 37 -3.13 -23.66 -8.35
C ALA A 37 -2.99 -22.12 -8.25
N ALA A 38 -3.68 -21.37 -9.12
CA ALA A 38 -3.73 -19.92 -9.06
C ALA A 38 -4.39 -19.44 -7.77
N ALA A 39 -5.50 -20.04 -7.35
CA ALA A 39 -6.17 -19.70 -6.10
C ALA A 39 -5.31 -20.04 -4.86
N TYR A 40 -4.58 -21.16 -4.89
CA TYR A 40 -3.64 -21.53 -3.84
C TYR A 40 -2.46 -20.56 -3.77
N LEU A 41 -1.82 -20.27 -4.90
CA LEU A 41 -0.72 -19.30 -4.98
C LEU A 41 -1.18 -17.91 -4.55
N PHE A 42 -2.35 -17.47 -5.01
CA PHE A 42 -2.92 -16.18 -4.65
C PHE A 42 -3.33 -16.14 -3.17
N GLY A 43 -3.91 -17.22 -2.63
CA GLY A 43 -4.27 -17.34 -1.22
C GLY A 43 -3.05 -17.39 -0.29
N HIS A 44 -2.01 -18.10 -0.69
CA HIS A 44 -0.73 -18.16 0.02
C HIS A 44 -0.01 -16.81 -0.01
N GLU A 45 -0.03 -16.12 -1.16
CA GLU A 45 0.56 -14.80 -1.29
C GLU A 45 -0.23 -13.76 -0.49
N ILE A 46 -1.57 -13.78 -0.54
CA ILE A 46 -2.44 -13.02 0.36
C ILE A 46 -2.04 -13.29 1.81
N HIS A 47 -2.00 -14.55 2.24
CA HIS A 47 -1.65 -14.88 3.62
C HIS A 47 -0.28 -14.30 4.04
N ARG A 48 0.78 -14.47 3.23
CA ARG A 48 2.09 -13.86 3.53
C ARG A 48 2.04 -12.34 3.58
N THR A 49 1.32 -11.73 2.65
CA THR A 49 1.33 -10.27 2.49
C THR A 49 0.48 -9.58 3.58
N PHE A 50 -0.59 -10.24 4.04
CA PHE A 50 -1.49 -9.72 5.09
C PHE A 50 -0.95 -9.87 6.52
N PHE A 51 -0.05 -10.82 6.78
CA PHE A 51 0.39 -11.13 8.15
C PHE A 51 1.84 -10.74 8.50
N GLN A 52 2.67 -10.30 7.55
CA GLN A 52 4.07 -9.96 7.83
C GLN A 52 4.30 -8.46 8.11
N GLU A 53 5.15 -8.10 9.06
CA GLU A 53 5.56 -6.72 9.36
C GLU A 53 6.66 -6.21 8.39
N GLU A 54 6.80 -4.90 8.17
CA GLU A 54 7.73 -4.33 7.16
C GLU A 54 9.19 -4.78 7.26
N TRP A 55 9.70 -5.09 8.45
CA TRP A 55 11.08 -5.55 8.63
C TRP A 55 11.30 -6.97 8.09
N GLU A 56 10.26 -7.81 8.04
CA GLU A 56 10.28 -9.11 7.38
C GLU A 56 10.14 -8.99 5.85
N ARG A 57 9.63 -7.85 5.36
CA ARG A 57 9.32 -7.62 3.94
C ARG A 57 10.48 -7.12 3.09
N LYS A 58 11.55 -6.57 3.70
CA LYS A 58 12.77 -6.14 2.98
C LYS A 58 13.44 -7.26 2.17
N ILE A 59 13.12 -8.52 2.46
CA ILE A 59 13.67 -9.68 1.77
C ILE A 59 13.04 -9.88 0.37
N TRP A 60 11.80 -9.42 0.15
CA TRP A 60 11.04 -9.76 -1.07
C TRP A 60 10.45 -8.57 -1.82
N VAL A 61 10.20 -7.45 -1.16
CA VAL A 61 9.72 -6.23 -1.83
C VAL A 61 10.91 -5.32 -2.10
N PRO A 62 11.21 -5.00 -3.38
CA PRO A 62 12.30 -4.10 -3.72
C PRO A 62 12.09 -2.70 -3.12
N ASN A 63 13.19 -2.05 -2.70
CA ASN A 63 13.16 -0.71 -2.12
C ASN A 63 12.50 0.32 -3.03
N TRP A 64 12.60 0.18 -4.36
CA TRP A 64 11.98 1.10 -5.30
C TRP A 64 10.45 1.06 -5.22
N VAL A 65 9.84 -0.10 -4.96
CA VAL A 65 8.39 -0.25 -4.76
C VAL A 65 7.96 0.42 -3.45
N LEU A 66 8.72 0.21 -2.38
CA LEU A 66 8.44 0.82 -1.07
C LEU A 66 8.58 2.34 -1.13
N TYR A 67 9.60 2.83 -1.83
CA TYR A 67 9.83 4.25 -2.06
C TYR A 67 8.68 4.88 -2.85
N SER A 68 8.34 4.34 -4.02
CA SER A 68 7.25 4.87 -4.86
C SER A 68 5.91 4.83 -4.15
N ARG A 69 5.68 3.81 -3.32
CA ARG A 69 4.47 3.69 -2.49
C ARG A 69 4.38 4.85 -1.53
N ARG A 70 5.44 5.12 -0.75
CA ARG A 70 5.47 6.25 0.19
C ARG A 70 5.25 7.59 -0.51
N GLU A 71 5.95 7.82 -1.61
CA GLU A 71 5.81 9.04 -2.41
C GLU A 71 4.40 9.19 -2.98
N HIS A 72 3.76 8.10 -3.40
CA HIS A 72 2.37 8.12 -3.83
C HIS A 72 1.44 8.62 -2.71
N TYR A 73 1.58 8.13 -1.47
CA TYR A 73 0.75 8.64 -0.35
C TYR A 73 0.99 10.13 -0.09
N ILE A 74 2.25 10.56 0.00
CA ILE A 74 2.58 11.98 0.21
C ILE A 74 1.95 12.85 -0.88
N ASN A 75 2.11 12.46 -2.14
CA ASN A 75 1.55 13.22 -3.26
C ASN A 75 0.01 13.25 -3.22
N THR A 76 -0.65 12.15 -2.85
CA THR A 76 -2.10 12.16 -2.67
C THR A 76 -2.54 13.10 -1.55
N GLU A 77 -1.79 13.17 -0.44
CA GLU A 77 -2.10 14.11 0.65
C GLU A 77 -1.92 15.58 0.21
N TYR A 78 -0.92 15.89 -0.61
CA TYR A 78 -0.78 17.22 -1.19
C TYR A 78 -1.92 17.60 -2.13
N VAL A 79 -2.39 16.65 -2.95
CA VAL A 79 -3.56 16.89 -3.81
C VAL A 79 -4.80 17.16 -2.95
N ARG A 80 -5.00 16.42 -1.86
CA ARG A 80 -6.10 16.66 -0.92
C ARG A 80 -6.05 18.05 -0.30
N LEU A 81 -4.88 18.46 0.19
CA LEU A 81 -4.68 19.80 0.76
C LEU A 81 -4.97 20.90 -0.26
N ARG A 82 -4.54 20.72 -1.52
CA ARG A 82 -4.84 21.63 -2.62
C ARG A 82 -6.34 21.74 -2.91
N GLU A 83 -7.09 20.66 -2.73
CA GLU A 83 -8.54 20.61 -2.89
C GLU A 83 -9.31 21.13 -1.64
N GLY A 84 -8.59 21.54 -0.59
CA GLY A 84 -9.18 22.07 0.65
C GLY A 84 -9.62 21.00 1.65
N TYR A 85 -9.20 19.75 1.46
CA TYR A 85 -9.46 18.67 2.41
C TYR A 85 -8.32 18.51 3.42
N PRO A 86 -8.62 18.13 4.68
CA PRO A 86 -7.59 17.78 5.64
C PRO A 86 -6.85 16.51 5.22
N THR A 87 -5.62 16.36 5.72
CA THR A 87 -4.82 15.17 5.44
C THR A 87 -5.35 13.96 6.20
N THR A 88 -5.09 12.79 5.63
CA THR A 88 -5.38 11.49 6.23
C THR A 88 -4.28 11.09 7.22
N PHE A 89 -3.05 11.51 6.96
CA PHE A 89 -1.85 11.15 7.70
C PHE A 89 -1.04 12.40 8.06
N THR A 90 -0.37 12.34 9.21
CA THR A 90 0.79 13.18 9.45
C THR A 90 1.98 12.57 8.74
N PHE A 91 2.81 13.36 8.08
CA PHE A 91 3.99 12.83 7.40
C PHE A 91 5.16 13.80 7.52
N SER A 92 6.37 13.25 7.50
CA SER A 92 7.60 14.04 7.52
C SER A 92 8.31 13.87 6.19
N ASN A 93 8.85 14.96 5.64
CA ASN A 93 9.56 14.90 4.38
C ASN A 93 10.80 15.80 4.39
N TRP A 94 11.77 15.46 3.54
CA TRP A 94 13.00 16.21 3.39
C TRP A 94 12.78 17.37 2.42
N ASP A 95 13.13 18.58 2.84
CA ASP A 95 13.22 19.72 1.95
C ASP A 95 14.66 19.85 1.42
N PRO A 96 14.88 19.65 0.10
CA PRO A 96 16.21 19.75 -0.49
C PRO A 96 16.78 21.17 -0.45
N GLU A 97 15.94 22.21 -0.43
CA GLU A 97 16.39 23.61 -0.42
C GLU A 97 16.86 24.01 0.98
N SER A 98 16.01 23.82 1.98
CA SER A 98 16.35 24.17 3.37
C SER A 98 17.28 23.17 4.04
N LYS A 99 17.45 21.97 3.47
CA LYS A 99 18.17 20.83 4.08
C LYS A 99 17.66 20.50 5.47
N MET A 100 16.33 20.49 5.62
CA MET A 100 15.64 20.22 6.87
C MET A 100 14.49 19.25 6.64
N ILE A 101 14.08 18.60 7.73
CA ILE A 101 12.81 17.87 7.74
C ILE A 101 11.70 18.83 8.13
N TYR A 102 10.63 18.81 7.36
CA TYR A 102 9.36 19.39 7.76
C TYR A 102 8.35 18.27 8.02
N HIS A 103 7.43 18.57 8.92
CA HIS A 103 6.33 17.72 9.31
C HIS A 103 5.02 18.40 8.92
N VAL A 104 4.13 17.66 8.27
CA VAL A 104 2.80 18.10 7.91
C VAL A 104 1.81 17.46 8.88
N ASP A 105 1.01 18.27 9.56
CA ASP A 105 -0.03 17.80 10.49
C ASP A 105 -1.34 17.42 9.78
N LEU A 106 -2.36 17.03 10.55
CA LEU A 106 -3.67 16.63 10.02
C LEU A 106 -4.45 17.80 9.36
N GLN A 107 -4.10 19.03 9.71
CA GLN A 107 -4.70 20.25 9.21
C GLN A 107 -3.94 20.80 8.00
N GLY A 108 -2.77 20.23 7.66
CA GLY A 108 -1.90 20.70 6.60
C GLY A 108 -0.92 21.79 7.04
N ASN A 109 -0.76 22.05 8.33
CA ASN A 109 0.26 22.98 8.79
C ASN A 109 1.65 22.34 8.70
N HIS A 110 2.61 23.14 8.26
CA HIS A 110 4.00 22.73 8.13
C HIS A 110 4.80 23.17 9.36
N ASN A 111 5.34 22.22 10.10
CA ASN A 111 6.24 22.46 11.21
C ASN A 111 7.65 21.99 10.84
N PHE A 112 8.65 22.86 10.98
CA PHE A 112 10.03 22.50 10.74
C PHE A 112 10.65 21.94 12.03
N GLU A 113 11.11 20.70 11.98
CA GLU A 113 11.82 20.09 13.11
C GLU A 113 13.33 20.14 12.82
N LYS A 114 14.04 21.01 13.56
CA LYS A 114 15.49 20.99 13.54
C LYS A 114 15.98 19.84 14.40
N ILE A 115 16.52 18.81 13.76
CA ILE A 115 17.15 17.69 14.47
C ILE A 115 18.50 18.19 15.01
N VAL A 116 18.53 18.47 16.31
CA VAL A 116 19.76 18.83 17.03
C VAL A 116 20.53 17.55 17.33
N LEU A 117 21.67 17.39 16.66
CA LEU A 117 22.55 16.26 16.92
C LEU A 117 23.30 16.44 18.24
N PRO A 118 23.70 15.35 18.89
CA PRO A 118 24.66 15.43 19.98
C PRO A 118 26.00 16.07 19.53
N PRO A 119 26.70 16.81 20.41
CA PRO A 119 27.96 17.52 20.14
C PRO A 119 29.03 16.71 19.37
N TYR A 120 29.13 15.41 19.64
CA TYR A 120 30.14 14.51 19.05
C TYR A 120 29.85 14.06 17.61
N HIS A 121 28.63 14.31 17.09
CA HIS A 121 28.29 14.05 15.69
C HIS A 121 28.50 15.28 14.79
N TYR A 122 28.67 16.47 15.37
CA TYR A 122 28.98 17.67 14.59
C TYR A 122 30.39 17.56 13.99
N GLY A 123 30.47 17.65 12.67
CA GLY A 123 31.71 17.51 11.91
C GLY A 123 31.97 16.12 11.32
N ALA A 124 31.27 15.08 11.79
CA ALA A 124 31.32 13.73 11.22
C ALA A 124 30.41 13.58 9.97
N LEU A 125 29.30 14.31 9.94
CA LEU A 125 28.34 14.31 8.84
C LEU A 125 28.62 15.48 7.89
N LYS A 126 29.58 15.32 6.98
CA LYS A 126 29.90 16.32 5.93
C LYS A 126 29.18 16.05 4.62
N ASP A 127 28.82 14.79 4.36
CA ASP A 127 28.11 14.38 3.16
C ASP A 127 26.61 14.71 3.29
N PRO A 128 26.04 15.55 2.40
CA PRO A 128 24.62 15.88 2.39
C PRO A 128 23.69 14.66 2.38
N ASN A 129 24.07 13.58 1.68
CA ASN A 129 23.25 12.37 1.59
C ASN A 129 23.17 11.64 2.94
N VAL A 130 24.27 11.65 3.69
CA VAL A 130 24.32 11.02 5.02
C VAL A 130 23.55 11.87 6.03
N VAL A 131 23.60 13.20 5.93
CA VAL A 131 22.79 14.12 6.75
C VAL A 131 21.31 13.89 6.51
N GLU A 132 20.89 13.82 5.25
CA GLU A 132 19.50 13.53 4.89
C GLU A 132 19.05 12.17 5.44
N HIS A 133 19.84 11.12 5.19
CA HIS A 133 19.53 9.77 5.66
C HIS A 133 19.38 9.70 7.18
N PHE A 134 20.34 10.29 7.90
CA PHE A 134 20.29 10.37 9.36
C PHE A 134 19.05 11.14 9.83
N SER A 135 18.76 12.29 9.20
CA SER A 135 17.61 13.11 9.56
C SER A 135 16.32 12.32 9.40
N ARG A 136 16.16 11.61 8.27
CA ARG A 136 14.99 10.76 8.00
C ARG A 136 14.85 9.65 9.05
N LEU A 137 15.96 9.02 9.45
CA LEU A 137 15.97 8.01 10.51
C LEU A 137 15.58 8.59 11.87
N ALA A 138 16.05 9.77 12.23
CA ALA A 138 15.70 10.43 13.48
C ALA A 138 14.21 10.81 13.51
N ALA A 139 13.70 11.42 12.44
CA ALA A 139 12.28 11.71 12.30
C ALA A 139 11.41 10.45 12.39
N TYR A 140 11.83 9.37 11.70
CA TYR A 140 11.17 8.07 11.81
C TYR A 140 11.14 7.57 13.25
N ASN A 141 12.27 7.59 13.97
CA ASN A 141 12.32 7.10 15.35
C ASN A 141 11.46 7.92 16.31
N LEU A 142 11.35 9.24 16.10
CA LEU A 142 10.46 10.10 16.88
C LEU A 142 8.98 9.78 16.59
N ASN A 143 8.66 9.44 15.34
CA ASN A 143 7.29 9.29 14.87
C ASN A 143 6.78 7.84 14.84
N ARG A 144 7.65 6.84 15.05
CA ARG A 144 7.32 5.41 14.94
C ARG A 144 6.12 4.96 15.78
N ASN A 145 5.80 5.68 16.86
CA ASN A 145 4.69 5.36 17.77
C ASN A 145 3.47 6.27 17.60
N LYS A 146 3.54 7.26 16.70
CA LYS A 146 2.42 8.18 16.43
C LYS A 146 1.35 7.44 15.63
N ARG A 147 0.09 7.59 16.06
CA ARG A 147 -1.06 6.86 15.51
C ARG A 147 -1.33 7.19 14.05
N TYR A 148 -1.24 8.47 13.71
CA TYR A 148 -1.56 9.02 12.39
C TYR A 148 -0.34 9.19 11.49
N ASP A 149 0.83 8.71 11.92
CA ASP A 149 2.05 8.86 11.13
C ASP A 149 2.05 7.92 9.92
N LEU A 150 2.37 8.49 8.75
CA LEU A 150 2.38 7.76 7.49
C LEU A 150 3.41 6.63 7.50
N ASP A 151 4.62 6.86 8.01
CA ASP A 151 5.68 5.87 8.00
C ASP A 151 5.33 4.71 8.94
N ASN A 152 4.74 5.02 10.10
CA ASN A 152 4.17 4.00 10.99
C ASN A 152 3.03 3.22 10.31
N TYR A 153 2.12 3.90 9.60
CA TYR A 153 1.03 3.22 8.89
C TYR A 153 1.54 2.31 7.76
N LEU A 154 2.49 2.76 6.95
CA LEU A 154 3.05 1.98 5.85
C LEU A 154 3.81 0.75 6.34
N ARG A 155 4.45 0.86 7.51
CA ARG A 155 5.11 -0.25 8.23
C ARG A 155 4.21 -1.46 8.39
N HIS A 156 2.96 -1.20 8.71
CA HIS A 156 2.01 -2.25 9.00
C HIS A 156 1.08 -2.56 7.84
N LYS A 157 0.85 -1.59 6.96
CA LYS A 157 -0.01 -1.79 5.79
C LYS A 157 0.64 -2.76 4.80
N THR A 158 -0.08 -3.80 4.46
CA THR A 158 0.23 -4.77 3.39
C THR A 158 0.54 -4.12 2.04
N VAL A 159 1.61 -4.59 1.37
CA VAL A 159 1.95 -4.19 -0.02
C VAL A 159 1.08 -4.98 -0.98
N THR A 160 0.21 -4.32 -1.69
CA THR A 160 -0.73 -4.93 -2.64
C THR A 160 -0.16 -4.94 -4.05
N LEU A 161 -0.76 -5.74 -4.95
CA LEU A 161 -0.45 -5.67 -6.38
C LEU A 161 -0.65 -4.26 -6.96
N GLY A 162 -1.60 -3.49 -6.43
CA GLY A 162 -1.79 -2.09 -6.81
C GLY A 162 -0.58 -1.21 -6.51
N ASP A 163 0.16 -1.49 -5.42
CA ASP A 163 1.38 -0.75 -5.08
C ASP A 163 2.49 -1.01 -6.12
N TRP A 164 2.57 -2.23 -6.67
CA TRP A 164 3.51 -2.56 -7.75
C TRP A 164 3.19 -1.84 -9.07
N ILE A 165 1.90 -1.80 -9.44
CA ILE A 165 1.46 -1.07 -10.63
C ILE A 165 1.76 0.42 -10.45
N THR A 166 1.45 0.96 -9.28
CA THR A 166 1.75 2.35 -8.91
C THR A 166 3.24 2.64 -8.97
N ALA A 167 4.08 1.69 -8.54
CA ALA A 167 5.52 1.81 -8.59
C ALA A 167 6.04 1.90 -10.03
N VAL A 168 5.59 0.99 -10.91
CA VAL A 168 5.95 1.03 -12.34
C VAL A 168 5.53 2.35 -12.96
N TYR A 169 4.31 2.81 -12.68
CA TYR A 169 3.77 4.07 -13.18
C TYR A 169 4.56 5.29 -12.66
N TYR A 170 4.93 5.30 -11.38
CA TYR A 170 5.76 6.34 -10.78
C TYR A 170 7.10 6.50 -11.50
N TYR A 171 7.82 5.39 -11.69
CA TYR A 171 9.11 5.43 -12.39
C TYR A 171 8.94 5.71 -13.88
N PHE A 172 7.87 5.26 -14.51
CA PHE A 172 7.54 5.64 -15.89
C PHE A 172 7.35 7.16 -16.02
N ASN A 173 6.64 7.80 -15.08
CA ASN A 173 6.47 9.26 -15.06
C ASN A 173 7.79 10.00 -14.84
N ILE A 174 8.67 9.52 -13.95
CA ILE A 174 10.02 10.08 -13.78
C ILE A 174 10.82 9.98 -15.07
N LEU A 175 10.83 8.80 -15.71
CA LEU A 175 11.60 8.55 -16.93
C LEU A 175 11.11 9.41 -18.11
N THR A 176 9.79 9.56 -18.24
CA THR A 176 9.17 10.33 -19.33
C THR A 176 9.03 11.82 -19.02
N ARG A 177 9.34 12.24 -17.79
CA ARG A 177 9.08 13.59 -17.25
C ARG A 177 7.60 14.00 -17.39
N SER A 178 6.72 13.01 -17.35
CA SER A 178 5.27 13.23 -17.35
C SER A 178 4.83 13.62 -15.94
N PHE A 179 4.12 14.75 -15.82
CA PHE A 179 3.51 15.21 -14.57
C PHE A 179 2.03 14.86 -14.55
N ASP A 180 1.74 13.57 -14.63
CA ASP A 180 0.37 13.09 -14.46
C ASP A 180 0.10 12.91 -12.95
N PRO A 181 -0.89 13.62 -12.36
CA PRO A 181 -1.25 13.42 -10.98
C PRO A 181 -1.60 11.96 -10.76
N PHE A 182 -0.95 11.34 -9.77
CA PHE A 182 -1.20 9.95 -9.40
C PHE A 182 -2.69 9.66 -9.27
N TRP A 183 -3.09 8.41 -9.52
CA TRP A 183 -4.47 7.96 -9.34
C TRP A 183 -5.07 8.44 -8.03
N TYR A 184 -5.98 9.41 -8.13
CA TYR A 184 -6.68 9.95 -6.99
C TYR A 184 -7.67 8.90 -6.47
N LYS A 185 -7.60 8.62 -5.18
CA LYS A 185 -8.53 7.71 -4.53
C LYS A 185 -9.84 8.45 -4.23
N PRO A 186 -11.01 7.88 -4.50
CA PRO A 186 -12.28 8.47 -4.05
C PRO A 186 -12.34 8.68 -2.52
N GLU A 187 -13.13 9.65 -2.03
CA GLU A 187 -13.20 10.02 -0.60
C GLU A 187 -13.53 8.86 0.34
N PHE A 188 -14.34 7.88 -0.12
CA PHE A 188 -14.67 6.71 0.68
C PHE A 188 -13.44 5.84 1.01
N TYR A 189 -12.43 5.80 0.12
CA TYR A 189 -11.18 5.11 0.40
C TYR A 189 -10.40 5.82 1.51
N TYR A 190 -10.32 7.16 1.48
CA TYR A 190 -9.66 7.92 2.53
C TYR A 190 -10.37 7.78 3.89
N LYS A 191 -11.71 7.74 3.90
CA LYS A 191 -12.47 7.45 5.12
C LYS A 191 -12.13 6.07 5.68
N LYS A 192 -12.10 5.05 4.81
CA LYS A 192 -11.71 3.68 5.20
C LYS A 192 -10.27 3.64 5.71
N GLU A 193 -9.34 4.36 5.08
CA GLU A 193 -7.96 4.47 5.56
C GLU A 193 -7.91 5.15 6.93
N ARG A 194 -8.63 6.26 7.15
CA ARG A 194 -8.77 6.90 8.48
C ARG A 194 -9.33 5.96 9.53
N GLU A 195 -10.31 5.12 9.20
CA GLU A 195 -10.86 4.12 10.12
C GLU A 195 -9.81 3.03 10.44
N MET A 196 -9.06 2.55 9.45
CA MET A 196 -7.97 1.59 9.69
C MET A 196 -6.84 2.20 10.54
N ILE A 197 -6.53 3.48 10.36
CA ILE A 197 -5.54 4.21 11.17
C ILE A 197 -6.06 4.48 12.58
N ALA A 198 -7.35 4.80 12.72
CA ALA A 198 -7.98 4.91 14.03
C ALA A 198 -7.85 3.57 14.77
N LEU A 199 -8.00 2.48 14.05
CA LEU A 199 -7.84 1.14 14.60
C LEU A 199 -6.38 0.70 14.75
N ASN A 200 -5.39 1.48 14.31
CA ASN A 200 -3.98 1.07 14.17
C ASN A 200 -3.44 0.37 15.44
N PHE A 201 -3.47 -0.97 15.40
CA PHE A 201 -3.38 -1.88 16.54
C PHE A 201 -1.95 -2.12 17.04
N GLN A 202 -0.97 -1.47 16.40
CA GLN A 202 0.44 -1.87 16.44
C GLN A 202 1.35 -0.85 17.13
N ARG A 203 0.80 -0.06 18.06
CA ARG A 203 1.62 0.54 19.09
C ARG A 203 2.28 -0.57 19.91
N ASP A 204 3.56 -0.43 20.22
CA ASP A 204 4.26 -1.34 21.16
C ASP A 204 3.53 -1.41 22.52
N ASN A 205 2.70 -0.41 22.86
CA ASN A 205 1.83 -0.36 24.03
C ASN A 205 0.45 -1.01 23.79
N LYS A 206 0.39 -2.34 23.92
CA LYS A 206 -0.85 -3.15 23.85
C LYS A 206 -2.02 -2.63 24.72
N PRO A 207 -1.83 -2.09 25.95
CA PRO A 207 -2.94 -1.61 26.78
C PRO A 207 -3.63 -0.35 26.24
N ASP A 208 -2.88 0.58 25.66
CA ASP A 208 -3.44 1.81 25.10
C ASP A 208 -4.21 1.52 23.81
N THR A 209 -3.75 0.54 23.04
CA THR A 209 -4.48 0.00 21.90
C THR A 209 -5.86 -0.51 22.32
N ILE A 210 -5.95 -1.30 23.40
CA ILE A 210 -7.24 -1.84 23.88
C ILE A 210 -8.20 -0.70 24.27
N LYS A 211 -7.72 0.33 24.95
CA LYS A 211 -8.55 1.51 25.31
C LYS A 211 -9.05 2.24 24.06
N ASP A 212 -8.20 2.43 23.05
CA ASP A 212 -8.57 3.07 21.79
C ASP A 212 -9.63 2.25 21.02
N ILE A 213 -9.55 0.91 21.04
CA ILE A 213 -10.56 0.00 20.47
C ILE A 213 -11.91 0.19 21.15
N VAL A 214 -11.94 0.13 22.48
CA VAL A 214 -13.18 0.28 23.25
C VAL A 214 -13.81 1.63 22.96
N LYS A 215 -13.01 2.70 22.96
CA LYS A 215 -13.48 4.06 22.64
C LYS A 215 -14.04 4.16 21.21
N TYR A 216 -13.39 3.53 20.23
CA TYR A 216 -13.88 3.50 18.86
C TYR A 216 -15.19 2.70 18.73
N ALA A 217 -15.29 1.54 19.38
CA ALA A 217 -16.50 0.72 19.39
C ALA A 217 -17.69 1.47 20.03
N GLU A 218 -17.47 2.15 21.15
CA GLU A 218 -18.47 3.01 21.79
C GLU A 218 -18.96 4.12 20.85
N LEU A 219 -18.03 4.77 20.13
CA LEU A 219 -18.36 5.85 19.20
C LEU A 219 -19.20 5.32 18.03
N LYS A 220 -18.85 4.16 17.47
CA LYS A 220 -19.63 3.51 16.40
C LYS A 220 -21.00 3.04 16.86
N LEU A 221 -21.11 2.51 18.08
CA LEU A 221 -22.40 2.15 18.66
C LEU A 221 -23.31 3.37 18.84
N ARG A 222 -22.75 4.52 19.25
CA ARG A 222 -23.49 5.78 19.34
C ARG A 222 -23.94 6.28 17.98
N GLU A 223 -23.06 6.30 16.97
CA GLU A 223 -23.41 6.65 15.58
C GLU A 223 -24.54 5.76 15.05
N TYR A 224 -24.49 4.47 15.34
CA TYR A 224 -25.52 3.52 14.93
C TYR A 224 -26.85 3.77 15.65
N ALA A 225 -26.82 4.01 16.96
CA ALA A 225 -28.01 4.33 17.75
C ALA A 225 -28.69 5.64 17.28
N SER A 226 -27.91 6.67 16.92
CA SER A 226 -28.44 7.93 16.40
C SER A 226 -29.00 7.86 14.99
N ASN A 227 -28.65 6.82 14.21
CA ASN A 227 -29.19 6.62 12.86
C ASN A 227 -30.48 5.77 12.85
N ILE A 228 -30.83 5.18 13.99
CA ILE A 228 -32.05 4.36 14.17
C ILE A 228 -33.19 5.18 14.77
N SER A 229 -32.87 6.24 15.51
CA SER A 229 -33.81 7.26 16.02
C SER A 229 -34.18 8.29 14.97
#